data_AF-A0AA96XS30-F1
#
_entry.id   AF-A0AA96XS30-F1
#
_cell.length_a   1.000
_cell.length_b   1.000
_cell.length_c   1.000
_cell.angle_alpha   90.00
_cell.angle_beta   90.00
_cell.angle_gamma   90.00
#
_symmetry.space_group_name_H-M   'P 1'
#
loop_
_entity.id
_entity.type
_entity.pdbx_description
1 polymer ?
#
loop_
_entity_poly.entity_id
_entity_poly.type
_entity_poly.pdbx_seq_one_letter_code
_entity_poly.pdbx_strand_id
1 'polypeptide(L)'
;MLGTLHLGPGANIAQGAVVRSHEGAVRLGAGSAVLENGVIIGLPQQPVTVGERTFLDHRSVVIGAEVGALCNVGGGSILMPGARIGTRCLLAEGTLIPAGTVVPDDSVVVGRPGRILRRTTADDLERLRKRRGGSLDLPGQPLTAFSARDRAEDAPMGQLYTFRDKHPLVHPTATLFSSAEVTGDVIIGPGCIIGPGVKILGDGNGPVRIGAGVQVLANTVLHRLSDHTLTLEDGAIIGPGCTVHGSHVGANTVVEPGAILCDGTRLGRGSFVGAGSLVKQGSAFADGAHIEGFPATQTGTLASLPPVPRWALRPEDLPGLRRIG
;
A
#
# COMPACT_ATOMS: atom_id res chain seq x y z
N MET A 1 3.92 11.75 -5.37
CA MET A 1 4.65 11.87 -4.09
C MET A 1 4.00 12.97 -3.27
N LEU A 2 3.93 12.82 -1.96
CA LEU A 2 3.27 13.74 -1.04
C LEU A 2 4.19 14.09 0.13
N GLY A 3 4.38 15.39 0.38
CA GLY A 3 5.14 15.91 1.52
C GLY A 3 6.63 16.08 1.22
N THR A 4 7.41 16.30 2.28
CA THR A 4 8.86 16.48 2.20
C THR A 4 9.57 15.17 2.44
N LEU A 5 10.48 14.78 1.55
CA LEU A 5 11.33 13.60 1.65
C LEU A 5 12.78 14.02 1.79
N HIS A 6 13.64 13.16 2.32
CA HIS A 6 15.08 13.36 2.35
C HIS A 6 15.77 12.29 1.50
N LEU A 7 16.45 12.71 0.43
CA LEU A 7 17.00 11.82 -0.59
C LEU A 7 18.52 11.95 -0.67
N GLY A 8 19.24 10.84 -0.65
CA GLY A 8 20.67 10.79 -0.93
C GLY A 8 20.95 10.82 -2.43
N PRO A 9 22.17 11.17 -2.85
CA PRO A 9 22.53 11.22 -4.26
C PRO A 9 22.31 9.88 -4.97
N GLY A 10 21.76 9.92 -6.19
CA GLY A 10 21.43 8.72 -6.97
C GLY A 10 20.27 7.89 -6.41
N ALA A 11 19.55 8.35 -5.38
CA ALA A 11 18.31 7.71 -4.96
C ALA A 11 17.28 7.77 -6.09
N ASN A 12 16.65 6.62 -6.39
CA ASN A 12 15.70 6.49 -7.50
C ASN A 12 14.30 6.17 -6.98
N ILE A 13 13.29 6.86 -7.51
CA ILE A 13 11.88 6.56 -7.26
C ILE A 13 11.25 6.29 -8.63
N ALA A 14 10.98 5.02 -8.91
CA ALA A 14 10.55 4.55 -10.22
C ALA A 14 9.06 4.84 -10.51
N GLN A 15 8.64 4.55 -11.74
CA GLN A 15 7.28 4.82 -12.22
C GLN A 15 6.21 4.15 -11.36
N GLY A 16 5.13 4.88 -11.08
CA GLY A 16 4.00 4.38 -10.29
C GLY A 16 4.28 4.25 -8.79
N ALA A 17 5.51 4.52 -8.33
CA ALA A 17 5.80 4.53 -6.91
C ALA A 17 5.05 5.68 -6.21
N VAL A 18 4.45 5.36 -5.07
CA VAL A 18 3.75 6.33 -4.22
C VAL A 18 4.53 6.48 -2.93
N VAL A 19 5.04 7.69 -2.71
CA VAL A 19 5.68 8.04 -1.43
C VAL A 19 4.89 9.13 -0.73
N ARG A 20 4.47 8.86 0.50
CA ARG A 20 3.82 9.83 1.40
C ARG A 20 4.66 10.01 2.65
N SER A 21 5.12 11.23 2.84
CA SER A 21 6.00 11.63 3.94
C SER A 21 5.33 12.70 4.79
N HIS A 22 4.72 12.28 5.90
CA HIS A 22 4.16 13.21 6.87
C HIS A 22 5.31 13.83 7.66
N GLU A 23 5.38 15.16 7.74
CA GLU A 23 6.39 15.89 8.53
C GLU A 23 7.85 15.49 8.24
N GLY A 24 8.20 15.14 6.99
CA GLY A 24 9.59 14.78 6.67
C GLY A 24 9.98 13.34 7.04
N ALA A 25 9.02 12.49 7.40
CA ALA A 25 9.24 11.15 7.94
C ALA A 25 9.72 10.08 6.93
N VAL A 26 10.16 10.44 5.72
CA VAL A 26 10.75 9.50 4.75
C VAL A 26 12.16 9.91 4.37
N ARG A 27 13.11 8.98 4.56
CA ARG A 27 14.54 9.15 4.28
C ARG A 27 15.04 7.99 3.41
N LEU A 28 15.62 8.31 2.25
CA LEU A 28 16.19 7.34 1.32
C LEU A 28 17.69 7.61 1.13
N GLY A 29 18.55 6.65 1.49
CA GLY A 29 20.01 6.78 1.39
C GLY A 29 20.53 6.87 -0.05
N ALA A 30 21.79 7.26 -0.20
CA ALA A 30 22.46 7.37 -1.50
C ALA A 30 22.39 6.05 -2.29
N GLY A 31 22.06 6.14 -3.58
CA GLY A 31 21.92 4.99 -4.48
C GLY A 31 20.82 3.98 -4.10
N SER A 32 19.95 4.29 -3.14
CA SER A 32 18.78 3.46 -2.83
C SER A 32 17.71 3.59 -3.92
N ALA A 33 16.80 2.63 -4.00
CA ALA A 33 15.73 2.68 -4.99
C ALA A 33 14.41 2.20 -4.43
N VAL A 34 13.34 2.92 -4.77
CA VAL A 34 11.96 2.45 -4.70
C VAL A 34 11.54 2.10 -6.12
N LEU A 35 11.37 0.82 -6.39
CA LEU A 35 11.01 0.34 -7.72
C LEU A 35 9.50 0.45 -7.98
N GLU A 36 9.11 0.06 -9.18
CA GLU A 36 7.84 0.33 -9.81
C GLU A 36 6.66 -0.06 -8.91
N ASN A 37 5.69 0.84 -8.80
CA ASN A 37 4.49 0.67 -7.99
C ASN A 37 4.75 0.43 -6.48
N GLY A 38 5.97 0.67 -5.98
CA GLY A 38 6.26 0.62 -4.55
C GLY A 38 5.49 1.70 -3.77
N VAL A 39 4.98 1.35 -2.58
CA VAL A 39 4.25 2.27 -1.71
C VAL A 39 5.02 2.50 -0.41
N ILE A 40 5.44 3.73 -0.16
CA ILE A 40 6.20 4.13 1.02
C ILE A 40 5.39 5.16 1.82
N ILE A 41 5.12 4.86 3.10
CA ILE A 41 4.37 5.74 3.99
C ILE A 41 5.16 5.96 5.27
N GLY A 42 5.75 7.16 5.40
CA GLY A 42 6.40 7.61 6.63
C GLY A 42 5.41 8.33 7.54
N LEU A 43 5.44 8.01 8.83
CA LEU A 43 4.60 8.62 9.87
C LEU A 43 5.51 9.36 10.88
N PRO A 44 5.07 10.45 11.53
CA PRO A 44 5.95 11.23 12.40
C PRO A 44 6.57 10.41 13.55
N GLN A 45 5.78 9.52 14.17
CA GLN A 45 6.27 8.65 15.26
C GLN A 45 6.91 7.34 14.76
N GLN A 46 6.71 7.00 13.48
CA GLN A 46 7.19 5.77 12.84
C GLN A 46 7.65 6.13 11.43
N PRO A 47 8.84 6.73 11.28
CA PRO A 47 9.34 7.15 9.99
C PRO A 47 9.74 5.94 9.14
N VAL A 48 9.90 6.17 7.83
CA VAL A 48 10.58 5.22 6.95
C VAL A 48 12.01 5.69 6.71
N THR A 49 12.97 4.85 7.07
CA THR A 49 14.40 5.08 6.79
C THR A 49 14.94 3.94 5.97
N VAL A 50 15.49 4.23 4.79
CA VAL A 50 16.10 3.26 3.89
C VAL A 50 17.57 3.57 3.75
N GLY A 51 18.42 2.59 4.09
CA GLY A 51 19.87 2.71 4.04
C GLY A 51 20.41 2.85 2.61
N GLU A 52 21.68 3.23 2.53
CA GLU A 52 22.38 3.41 1.27
C GLU A 52 22.38 2.14 0.41
N ARG A 53 22.18 2.34 -0.89
CA ARG A 53 22.21 1.30 -1.92
C ARG A 53 21.22 0.16 -1.64
N THR A 54 20.16 0.42 -0.87
CA THR A 54 19.08 -0.55 -0.63
C THR A 54 18.01 -0.46 -1.71
N PHE A 55 17.55 -1.60 -2.18
CA PHE A 55 16.49 -1.68 -3.17
C PHE A 55 15.20 -2.21 -2.53
N LEU A 56 14.16 -1.39 -2.60
CA LEU A 56 12.79 -1.75 -2.34
C LEU A 56 12.18 -2.13 -3.68
N ASP A 57 12.06 -3.44 -3.93
CA ASP A 57 11.73 -3.98 -5.25
C ASP A 57 10.24 -3.77 -5.59
N HIS A 58 9.84 -4.11 -6.82
CA HIS A 58 8.55 -3.71 -7.40
C HIS A 58 7.35 -4.08 -6.51
N ARG A 59 6.37 -3.18 -6.39
CA ARG A 59 5.14 -3.36 -5.57
C ARG A 59 5.37 -3.60 -4.08
N SER A 60 6.58 -3.35 -3.56
CA SER A 60 6.81 -3.42 -2.12
C SER A 60 5.98 -2.35 -1.39
N VAL A 61 5.44 -2.69 -0.22
CA VAL A 61 4.70 -1.76 0.64
C VAL A 61 5.47 -1.61 1.94
N VAL A 62 5.93 -0.39 2.25
CA VAL A 62 6.73 -0.10 3.43
C VAL A 62 6.07 1.04 4.21
N ILE A 63 5.60 0.73 5.42
CA ILE A 63 4.92 1.69 6.28
C ILE A 63 5.67 1.78 7.59
N GLY A 64 6.23 2.96 7.88
CA GLY A 64 6.92 3.27 9.13
C GLY A 64 7.96 2.26 9.59
N ALA A 65 8.85 1.85 8.69
CA ALA A 65 9.87 0.82 8.93
C ALA A 65 11.28 1.31 8.61
N GLU A 66 12.26 0.72 9.28
CA GLU A 66 13.69 0.95 9.04
C GLU A 66 14.28 -0.22 8.25
N VAL A 67 15.01 0.10 7.19
CA VAL A 67 15.72 -0.89 6.37
C VAL A 67 17.17 -0.44 6.25
N GLY A 68 18.11 -1.29 6.71
CA GLY A 68 19.54 -1.02 6.67
C GLY A 68 20.10 -0.92 5.25
N ALA A 69 21.41 -0.71 5.15
CA ALA A 69 22.08 -0.55 3.86
C ALA A 69 22.22 -1.88 3.11
N LEU A 70 22.41 -1.81 1.80
CA LEU A 70 22.68 -2.96 0.93
C LEU A 70 21.62 -4.06 0.96
N CYS A 71 20.39 -3.74 1.39
CA CYS A 71 19.31 -4.70 1.43
C CYS A 71 18.66 -4.86 0.05
N ASN A 72 18.14 -6.06 -0.20
CA ASN A 72 17.21 -6.30 -1.30
C ASN A 72 15.88 -6.75 -0.68
N VAL A 73 14.89 -5.88 -0.72
CA VAL A 73 13.52 -6.20 -0.27
C VAL A 73 12.73 -6.67 -1.49
N GLY A 74 12.54 -7.99 -1.61
CA GLY A 74 11.93 -8.60 -2.78
C GLY A 74 10.53 -8.06 -3.13
N GLY A 75 10.16 -8.17 -4.41
CA GLY A 75 8.94 -7.57 -4.93
C GLY A 75 7.68 -8.05 -4.20
N GLY A 76 6.71 -7.16 -4.01
CA GLY A 76 5.48 -7.46 -3.26
C GLY A 76 5.67 -7.74 -1.77
N SER A 77 6.86 -7.50 -1.21
CA SER A 77 7.07 -7.57 0.25
C SER A 77 6.31 -6.46 0.96
N ILE A 78 5.85 -6.75 2.17
CA ILE A 78 5.06 -5.84 3.00
C ILE A 78 5.79 -5.68 4.33
N LEU A 79 6.23 -4.46 4.65
CA LEU A 79 6.88 -4.12 5.92
C LEU A 79 5.96 -3.23 6.73
N MET A 80 5.52 -3.76 7.87
CA MET A 80 4.55 -3.10 8.74
C MET A 80 5.23 -2.19 9.79
N PRO A 81 4.48 -1.27 10.41
CA PRO A 81 5.04 -0.22 11.27
C PRO A 81 5.93 -0.75 12.40
N GLY A 82 7.06 -0.07 12.64
CA GLY A 82 8.05 -0.42 13.65
C GLY A 82 9.00 -1.56 13.28
N ALA A 83 8.85 -2.17 12.09
CA ALA A 83 9.79 -3.18 11.61
C ALA A 83 11.20 -2.58 11.42
N ARG A 84 12.23 -3.32 11.83
CA ARG A 84 13.65 -2.95 11.69
C ARG A 84 14.40 -4.06 10.99
N ILE A 85 14.84 -3.80 9.77
CA ILE A 85 15.64 -4.71 8.97
C ILE A 85 17.09 -4.23 9.01
N GLY A 86 18.01 -5.13 9.38
CA GLY A 86 19.45 -4.87 9.42
C GLY A 86 20.06 -4.60 8.04
N THR A 87 21.38 -4.61 7.99
CA THR A 87 22.20 -4.37 6.80
C THR A 87 22.45 -5.68 6.04
N ARG A 88 22.54 -5.62 4.71
CA ARG A 88 22.77 -6.78 3.80
C ARG A 88 21.70 -7.86 3.94
N CYS A 89 20.48 -7.51 4.33
CA CYS A 89 19.37 -8.45 4.36
C CYS A 89 18.78 -8.70 2.97
N LEU A 90 18.35 -9.94 2.73
CA LEU A 90 17.61 -10.35 1.54
C LEU A 90 16.23 -10.83 1.97
N LEU A 91 15.19 -10.08 1.62
CA LEU A 91 13.82 -10.56 1.79
C LEU A 91 13.38 -11.16 0.47
N ALA A 92 12.90 -12.41 0.50
CA ALA A 92 12.32 -13.04 -0.67
C ALA A 92 11.04 -12.29 -1.12
N GLU A 93 10.67 -12.48 -2.37
CA GLU A 93 9.44 -11.88 -2.92
C GLU A 93 8.21 -12.27 -2.10
N GLY A 94 7.30 -11.32 -1.94
CA GLY A 94 6.09 -11.50 -1.16
C GLY A 94 6.34 -11.73 0.33
N THR A 95 7.49 -11.39 0.90
CA THR A 95 7.71 -11.53 2.35
C THR A 95 6.87 -10.52 3.13
N LEU A 96 6.12 -10.96 4.14
CA LEU A 96 5.38 -10.07 5.04
C LEU A 96 6.13 -9.95 6.37
N ILE A 97 6.64 -8.77 6.70
CA ILE A 97 7.28 -8.47 7.99
C ILE A 97 6.23 -7.82 8.91
N PRO A 98 5.79 -8.52 9.98
CA PRO A 98 4.84 -7.97 10.94
C PRO A 98 5.37 -6.74 11.69
N ALA A 99 4.46 -5.96 12.26
CA ALA A 99 4.79 -4.76 13.02
C ALA A 99 5.79 -5.07 14.15
N GLY A 100 6.77 -4.18 14.35
CA GLY A 100 7.80 -4.31 15.39
C GLY A 100 8.85 -5.42 15.18
N THR A 101 8.77 -6.21 14.10
CA THR A 101 9.72 -7.30 13.84
C THR A 101 11.14 -6.76 13.65
N VAL A 102 12.12 -7.41 14.27
CA VAL A 102 13.54 -7.10 14.10
C VAL A 102 14.22 -8.23 13.33
N VAL A 103 14.86 -7.87 12.22
CA VAL A 103 15.69 -8.77 11.42
C VAL A 103 17.14 -8.31 11.55
N PRO A 104 18.06 -9.15 12.05
CA PRO A 104 19.46 -8.79 12.19
C PRO A 104 20.17 -8.72 10.83
N ASP A 105 21.33 -8.08 10.82
CA ASP A 105 22.21 -8.01 9.66
C ASP A 105 22.48 -9.38 9.04
N ASP A 106 22.80 -9.38 7.75
CA ASP A 106 23.21 -10.59 7.01
C ASP A 106 22.15 -11.70 7.07
N SER A 107 20.86 -11.35 6.98
CA SER A 107 19.76 -12.31 7.06
C SER A 107 19.08 -12.52 5.72
N VAL A 108 18.76 -13.77 5.39
CA VAL A 108 17.81 -14.14 4.34
C VAL A 108 16.47 -14.45 4.99
N VAL A 109 15.43 -13.72 4.61
CA VAL A 109 14.10 -13.79 5.21
C VAL A 109 13.09 -14.23 4.17
N VAL A 110 12.21 -15.14 4.55
CA VAL A 110 11.18 -15.70 3.68
C VAL A 110 9.84 -15.81 4.42
N GLY A 111 8.75 -15.85 3.67
CA GLY A 111 7.44 -16.26 4.19
C GLY A 111 6.54 -15.12 4.65
N ARG A 112 5.32 -15.52 5.05
CA ARG A 112 4.20 -14.64 5.40
C ARG A 112 3.44 -15.22 6.59
N PRO A 113 3.85 -14.91 7.84
CA PRO A 113 4.82 -13.91 8.24
C PRO A 113 6.28 -14.33 8.02
N GLY A 114 7.16 -13.33 7.88
CA GLY A 114 8.57 -13.49 7.58
C GLY A 114 9.34 -14.16 8.70
N ARG A 115 10.24 -15.08 8.32
CA ARG A 115 11.14 -15.81 9.22
C ARG A 115 12.54 -15.82 8.62
N ILE A 116 13.55 -15.74 9.49
CA ILE A 116 14.95 -15.85 9.07
C ILE A 116 15.19 -17.30 8.65
N LEU A 117 15.48 -17.52 7.37
CA LEU A 117 15.78 -18.82 6.81
C LEU A 117 17.23 -19.23 7.14
N ARG A 118 18.15 -18.28 6.94
CA ARG A 118 19.60 -18.46 7.13
C ARG A 118 20.29 -17.10 7.12
N ARG A 119 21.59 -17.10 7.41
CA ARG A 119 22.44 -15.93 7.13
C ARG A 119 22.81 -15.84 5.65
N THR A 120 23.15 -14.65 5.18
CA THR A 120 23.70 -14.42 3.84
C THR A 120 25.04 -15.11 3.66
N THR A 121 25.23 -15.78 2.52
CA THR A 121 26.48 -16.45 2.17
C THR A 121 27.39 -15.53 1.35
N ALA A 122 28.62 -15.97 1.08
CA ALA A 122 29.52 -15.27 0.16
C ALA A 122 28.90 -15.07 -1.23
N ASP A 123 28.17 -16.07 -1.74
CA ASP A 123 27.47 -15.98 -3.02
C ASP A 123 26.37 -14.92 -3.02
N ASP A 124 25.63 -14.80 -1.91
CA ASP A 124 24.62 -13.74 -1.76
C ASP A 124 25.28 -12.36 -1.79
N LEU A 125 26.38 -12.19 -1.05
CA LEU A 125 27.14 -10.93 -1.02
C LEU A 125 27.72 -10.59 -2.39
N GLU A 126 28.19 -11.60 -3.15
CA GLU A 126 28.66 -11.41 -4.51
C GLU A 126 27.52 -11.01 -5.46
N ARG A 127 26.32 -11.58 -5.31
CA ARG A 127 25.13 -11.13 -6.04
C ARG A 127 24.78 -9.68 -5.70
N LEU A 128 24.83 -9.30 -4.42
CA LEU A 128 24.62 -7.92 -3.98
C LEU A 128 25.65 -6.97 -4.58
N ARG A 129 26.91 -7.39 -4.66
CA ARG A 129 28.02 -6.63 -5.24
C ARG A 129 27.79 -6.42 -6.74
N LYS A 130 27.48 -7.48 -7.48
CA LYS A 130 27.17 -7.42 -8.93
C LYS A 130 26.00 -6.51 -9.23
N ARG A 131 24.88 -6.61 -8.48
CA ARG A 131 23.70 -5.75 -8.66
C ARG A 131 24.00 -4.27 -8.41
N ARG A 132 25.09 -3.96 -7.71
CA ARG A 132 25.51 -2.60 -7.36
C ARG A 132 26.75 -2.15 -8.12
N GLY A 133 27.00 -2.69 -9.31
CA GLY A 133 28.12 -2.26 -10.16
C GLY A 133 29.50 -2.68 -9.63
N GLY A 134 29.57 -3.75 -8.84
CA GLY A 134 30.84 -4.34 -8.41
C GLY A 134 31.37 -3.86 -7.05
N SER A 135 30.66 -3.01 -6.31
CA SER A 135 31.08 -2.52 -4.98
C SER A 135 29.94 -2.61 -3.96
N LEU A 136 30.31 -2.80 -2.69
CA LEU A 136 29.41 -2.75 -1.53
C LEU A 136 29.69 -1.54 -0.63
N ASP A 137 30.55 -0.61 -1.06
CA ASP A 137 30.96 0.53 -0.25
C ASP A 137 29.78 1.49 0.00
N LEU A 138 29.80 2.12 1.17
CA LEU A 138 28.79 3.08 1.60
C LEU A 138 29.44 4.47 1.66
N PRO A 139 29.21 5.34 0.68
CA PRO A 139 29.89 6.63 0.61
C PRO A 139 29.48 7.64 1.70
N GLY A 140 28.43 7.39 2.49
CA GLY A 140 28.11 8.22 3.66
C GLY A 140 27.65 9.63 3.29
N GLN A 141 26.94 9.77 2.18
CA GLN A 141 26.60 11.07 1.60
C GLN A 141 25.38 11.73 2.28
N PRO A 142 25.34 13.06 2.37
CA PRO A 142 24.24 13.77 3.02
C PRO A 142 22.93 13.64 2.24
N LEU A 143 21.81 13.69 2.97
CA LEU A 143 20.47 13.71 2.38
C LEU A 143 20.06 15.15 2.04
N THR A 144 19.43 15.31 0.88
CA THR A 144 18.83 16.58 0.44
C THR A 144 17.32 16.54 0.61
N ALA A 145 16.73 17.60 1.15
CA ALA A 145 15.28 17.71 1.26
C ALA A 145 14.66 17.95 -0.12
N PHE A 146 13.62 17.19 -0.44
CA PHE A 146 12.82 17.32 -1.65
C PHE A 146 11.34 17.36 -1.26
N SER A 147 10.69 18.48 -1.52
CA SER A 147 9.25 18.62 -1.25
C SER A 147 8.45 18.39 -2.52
N ALA A 148 7.65 17.32 -2.51
CA ALA A 148 6.65 17.08 -3.52
C ALA A 148 5.28 17.50 -3.01
N ARG A 149 4.59 18.33 -3.79
CA ARG A 149 3.13 18.48 -3.68
C ARG A 149 2.54 17.63 -4.79
N ASP A 150 1.55 16.81 -4.48
CA ASP A 150 0.70 16.27 -5.54
C ASP A 150 0.01 17.48 -6.18
N ARG A 151 0.29 17.69 -7.47
CA ARG A 151 0.41 19.01 -8.09
C ARG A 151 -0.90 19.82 -8.16
N ALA A 152 -0.69 21.15 -8.17
CA ALA A 152 -1.47 22.26 -8.73
C ALA A 152 -3.00 22.26 -8.56
N GLU A 153 -3.55 23.40 -8.13
CA GLU A 153 -4.99 23.67 -8.05
C GLU A 153 -5.77 23.39 -9.36
N ASP A 154 -5.06 23.17 -10.46
CA ASP A 154 -5.55 23.01 -11.84
C ASP A 154 -5.38 21.57 -12.41
N ALA A 155 -4.84 20.61 -11.64
CA ALA A 155 -4.68 19.24 -12.13
C ALA A 155 -6.06 18.51 -12.19
N PRO A 156 -6.34 17.75 -13.27
CA PRO A 156 -7.60 17.01 -13.38
C PRO A 156 -7.72 15.95 -12.27
N MET A 157 -8.94 15.81 -11.73
CA MET A 157 -9.29 14.88 -10.66
C MET A 157 -9.50 13.47 -11.23
N GLY A 158 -8.59 12.54 -10.92
CA GLY A 158 -8.59 11.20 -11.49
C GLY A 158 -8.63 11.18 -13.03
N GLN A 159 -8.74 9.97 -13.58
CA GLN A 159 -8.98 9.71 -14.98
C GLN A 159 -10.25 8.87 -15.08
N LEU A 160 -11.32 9.43 -15.63
CA LEU A 160 -12.62 8.77 -15.76
C LEU A 160 -12.82 8.28 -17.19
N TYR A 161 -13.03 6.99 -17.37
CA TYR A 161 -13.20 6.36 -18.67
C TYR A 161 -14.60 5.78 -18.83
N THR A 162 -15.26 6.16 -19.91
CA THR A 162 -16.50 5.50 -20.33
C THR A 162 -16.18 4.10 -20.87
N PHE A 163 -16.94 3.10 -20.45
CA PHE A 163 -16.89 1.76 -21.01
C PHE A 163 -18.30 1.35 -21.46
N ARG A 164 -18.45 1.06 -22.75
CA ARG A 164 -19.76 0.91 -23.41
C ARG A 164 -20.64 2.14 -23.18
N ASP A 165 -21.83 1.97 -22.63
CA ASP A 165 -22.79 3.02 -22.30
C ASP A 165 -22.69 3.53 -20.84
N LYS A 166 -21.66 3.09 -20.10
CA LYS A 166 -21.49 3.40 -18.67
C LYS A 166 -20.32 4.34 -18.43
N HIS A 167 -20.60 5.44 -17.73
CA HIS A 167 -19.61 6.41 -17.27
C HIS A 167 -19.59 6.45 -15.74
N PRO A 168 -18.42 6.57 -15.09
CA PRO A 168 -18.34 6.68 -13.63
C PRO A 168 -19.14 7.87 -13.10
N LEU A 169 -19.91 7.65 -12.03
CA LEU A 169 -20.61 8.70 -11.30
C LEU A 169 -19.88 8.95 -9.98
N VAL A 170 -19.28 10.13 -9.86
CA VAL A 170 -18.48 10.50 -8.68
C VAL A 170 -19.16 11.66 -7.97
N HIS A 171 -19.44 11.50 -6.68
CA HIS A 171 -20.07 12.56 -5.91
C HIS A 171 -19.17 13.81 -5.83
N PRO A 172 -19.74 15.03 -5.91
CA PRO A 172 -19.04 16.31 -5.77
C PRO A 172 -18.02 16.38 -4.62
N THR A 173 -18.38 15.86 -3.45
CA THR A 173 -17.49 15.92 -2.27
C THR A 173 -16.39 14.86 -2.22
N ALA A 174 -16.34 13.92 -3.17
CA ALA A 174 -15.30 12.90 -3.23
C ALA A 174 -13.97 13.50 -3.75
N THR A 175 -12.88 12.88 -3.33
CA THR A 175 -11.50 13.28 -3.63
C THR A 175 -10.80 12.15 -4.36
N LEU A 176 -10.43 12.37 -5.62
CA LEU A 176 -9.69 11.44 -6.47
C LEU A 176 -8.33 12.04 -6.80
N PHE A 177 -7.26 11.33 -6.46
CA PHE A 177 -5.92 11.68 -6.89
C PHE A 177 -5.81 11.64 -8.42
N SER A 178 -5.04 12.55 -9.02
CA SER A 178 -4.95 12.71 -10.49
C SER A 178 -4.55 11.45 -11.27
N SER A 179 -3.81 10.56 -10.61
CA SER A 179 -3.37 9.26 -11.15
C SER A 179 -4.33 8.11 -10.87
N ALA A 180 -5.43 8.33 -10.15
CA ALA A 180 -6.47 7.32 -9.97
C ALA A 180 -7.24 7.13 -11.28
N GLU A 181 -7.52 5.89 -11.66
CA GLU A 181 -8.25 5.55 -12.88
C GLU A 181 -9.55 4.83 -12.53
N VAL A 182 -10.66 5.30 -13.09
CA VAL A 182 -12.00 4.74 -12.85
C VAL A 182 -12.69 4.51 -14.18
N THR A 183 -13.17 3.29 -14.42
CA THR A 183 -13.71 2.87 -15.72
C THR A 183 -15.09 2.25 -15.57
N GLY A 184 -16.06 2.66 -16.39
CA GLY A 184 -17.35 1.96 -16.55
C GLY A 184 -18.40 2.23 -15.45
N ASP A 185 -19.17 1.21 -15.06
CA ASP A 185 -20.27 1.31 -14.10
C ASP A 185 -19.77 1.37 -12.65
N VAL A 186 -19.28 2.54 -12.27
CA VAL A 186 -18.77 2.84 -10.92
C VAL A 186 -19.56 3.99 -10.34
N ILE A 187 -20.04 3.85 -9.09
CA ILE A 187 -20.60 4.95 -8.30
C ILE A 187 -19.73 5.15 -7.07
N ILE A 188 -19.28 6.39 -6.86
CA ILE A 188 -18.46 6.80 -5.72
C ILE A 188 -19.24 7.82 -4.88
N GLY A 189 -19.48 7.47 -3.62
CA GLY A 189 -20.24 8.26 -2.66
C GLY A 189 -19.53 9.53 -2.15
N PRO A 190 -20.25 10.33 -1.32
CA PRO A 190 -19.73 11.58 -0.79
C PRO A 190 -18.54 11.36 0.15
N GLY A 191 -17.58 12.28 0.11
CA GLY A 191 -16.44 12.30 1.04
C GLY A 191 -15.45 11.13 0.89
N CYS A 192 -15.57 10.32 -0.16
CA CYS A 192 -14.60 9.28 -0.46
C CYS A 192 -13.21 9.86 -0.77
N ILE A 193 -12.18 9.07 -0.48
CA ILE A 193 -10.80 9.36 -0.87
C ILE A 193 -10.27 8.20 -1.71
N ILE A 194 -9.97 8.46 -2.98
CA ILE A 194 -9.38 7.51 -3.91
C ILE A 194 -7.93 7.91 -4.15
N GLY A 195 -7.02 7.15 -3.54
CA GLY A 195 -5.59 7.41 -3.48
C GLY A 195 -4.88 7.31 -4.84
N PRO A 196 -3.60 7.73 -4.88
CA PRO A 196 -2.82 7.76 -6.10
C PRO A 196 -2.59 6.34 -6.67
N GLY A 197 -2.69 6.21 -7.99
CA GLY A 197 -2.49 4.94 -8.71
C GLY A 197 -3.56 3.88 -8.45
N VAL A 198 -4.65 4.21 -7.75
CA VAL A 198 -5.80 3.30 -7.60
C VAL A 198 -6.44 3.06 -8.96
N LYS A 199 -6.84 1.82 -9.21
CA LYS A 199 -7.60 1.44 -10.41
C LYS A 199 -8.92 0.81 -10.01
N ILE A 200 -10.03 1.33 -10.53
CA ILE A 200 -11.39 0.84 -10.27
C ILE A 200 -12.03 0.47 -11.60
N LEU A 201 -12.29 -0.82 -11.79
CA LEU A 201 -12.79 -1.36 -13.05
C LEU A 201 -14.24 -1.85 -12.87
N GLY A 202 -15.17 -1.16 -13.52
CA GLY A 202 -16.59 -1.50 -13.63
C GLY A 202 -16.98 -1.89 -15.06
N ASP A 203 -16.17 -2.72 -15.71
CA ASP A 203 -16.31 -3.16 -17.11
C ASP A 203 -17.12 -4.46 -17.30
N GLY A 204 -17.49 -5.16 -16.22
CA GLY A 204 -18.33 -6.37 -16.28
C GLY A 204 -19.86 -6.13 -16.28
N ASN A 205 -20.65 -7.19 -16.02
CA ASN A 205 -22.14 -7.17 -16.05
C ASN A 205 -22.83 -6.64 -14.77
N GLY A 206 -22.39 -5.50 -14.24
CA GLY A 206 -22.87 -5.03 -12.94
C GLY A 206 -22.02 -3.92 -12.30
N PRO A 207 -22.47 -3.38 -11.17
CA PRO A 207 -21.85 -2.20 -10.65
C PRO A 207 -20.70 -2.42 -9.67
N VAL A 208 -19.76 -1.47 -9.67
CA VAL A 208 -18.95 -1.14 -8.49
C VAL A 208 -19.68 -0.03 -7.71
N ARG A 209 -19.96 -0.27 -6.42
CA ARG A 209 -20.64 0.68 -5.53
C ARG A 209 -19.75 0.98 -4.33
N ILE A 210 -19.43 2.26 -4.16
CA ILE A 210 -18.60 2.75 -3.06
C ILE A 210 -19.44 3.76 -2.27
N GLY A 211 -19.69 3.43 -1.00
CA GLY A 211 -20.48 4.22 -0.07
C GLY A 211 -19.80 5.52 0.36
N ALA A 212 -20.38 6.22 1.34
CA ALA A 212 -19.87 7.49 1.84
C ALA A 212 -18.58 7.31 2.66
N GLY A 213 -17.65 8.25 2.54
CA GLY A 213 -16.44 8.30 3.38
C GLY A 213 -15.47 7.12 3.21
N VAL A 214 -15.65 6.28 2.19
CA VAL A 214 -14.75 5.15 1.92
C VAL A 214 -13.39 5.65 1.47
N GLN A 215 -12.32 5.00 1.95
CA GLN A 215 -10.97 5.23 1.47
C GLN A 215 -10.45 4.02 0.70
N VAL A 216 -9.93 4.25 -0.50
CA VAL A 216 -9.21 3.25 -1.29
C VAL A 216 -7.81 3.79 -1.52
N LEU A 217 -6.80 3.16 -0.95
CA LEU A 217 -5.46 3.74 -0.88
C LEU A 217 -4.51 3.27 -1.98
N ALA A 218 -3.32 3.87 -2.00
CA ALA A 218 -2.37 3.85 -3.09
C ALA A 218 -2.16 2.48 -3.76
N ASN A 219 -2.17 2.48 -5.09
CA ASN A 219 -1.93 1.30 -5.94
C ASN A 219 -2.85 0.09 -5.64
N THR A 220 -4.01 0.31 -5.03
CA THR A 220 -5.04 -0.72 -4.87
C THR A 220 -5.85 -0.88 -6.16
N VAL A 221 -6.20 -2.13 -6.45
CA VAL A 221 -7.04 -2.48 -7.59
C VAL A 221 -8.38 -3.03 -7.10
N LEU A 222 -9.46 -2.40 -7.58
CA LEU A 222 -10.82 -2.89 -7.44
C LEU A 222 -11.28 -3.42 -8.80
N HIS A 223 -11.60 -4.69 -8.87
CA HIS A 223 -12.07 -5.35 -10.08
C HIS A 223 -13.08 -6.43 -9.70
N ARG A 224 -13.74 -7.07 -10.66
CA ARG A 224 -14.68 -8.16 -10.40
C ARG A 224 -14.87 -8.99 -11.65
N LEU A 225 -15.25 -10.25 -11.47
CA LEU A 225 -15.77 -11.07 -12.56
C LEU A 225 -17.26 -10.78 -12.81
N SER A 226 -17.76 -11.21 -13.96
CA SER A 226 -19.09 -10.80 -14.49
C SER A 226 -20.27 -11.18 -13.60
N ASP A 227 -20.15 -12.21 -12.76
CA ASP A 227 -21.19 -12.80 -11.91
C ASP A 227 -21.22 -12.26 -10.47
N HIS A 228 -20.26 -11.41 -10.10
CA HIS A 228 -20.16 -10.86 -8.75
C HIS A 228 -20.32 -9.34 -8.73
N THR A 229 -20.82 -8.77 -7.63
CA THR A 229 -20.85 -7.31 -7.42
C THR A 229 -19.69 -6.89 -6.53
N LEU A 230 -19.23 -5.65 -6.66
CA LEU A 230 -18.26 -5.07 -5.72
C LEU A 230 -18.94 -3.93 -4.97
N THR A 231 -19.09 -4.09 -3.66
CA THR A 231 -19.68 -3.08 -2.78
C THR A 231 -18.76 -2.81 -1.61
N LEU A 232 -18.37 -1.55 -1.44
CA LEU A 232 -17.72 -1.05 -0.24
C LEU A 232 -18.72 -0.16 0.49
N GLU A 233 -19.16 -0.55 1.67
CA GLU A 233 -20.08 0.24 2.48
C GLU A 233 -19.39 1.39 3.21
N ASP A 234 -20.20 2.29 3.78
CA ASP A 234 -19.77 3.56 4.36
C ASP A 234 -18.61 3.42 5.37
N GLY A 235 -17.64 4.31 5.26
CA GLY A 235 -16.50 4.39 6.16
C GLY A 235 -15.51 3.22 6.07
N ALA A 236 -15.67 2.28 5.13
CA ALA A 236 -14.67 1.24 4.90
C ALA A 236 -13.32 1.83 4.47
N ILE A 237 -12.23 1.20 4.90
CA ILE A 237 -10.85 1.61 4.56
C ILE A 237 -10.14 0.42 3.91
N ILE A 238 -9.74 0.62 2.65
CA ILE A 238 -8.95 -0.36 1.88
C ILE A 238 -7.51 0.15 1.79
N GLY A 239 -6.61 -0.56 2.46
CA GLY A 239 -5.18 -0.23 2.54
C GLY A 239 -4.48 -0.27 1.17
N PRO A 240 -3.25 0.27 1.10
CA PRO A 240 -2.50 0.34 -0.13
C PRO A 240 -2.09 -1.04 -0.65
N GLY A 241 -1.98 -1.17 -1.98
CA GLY A 241 -1.55 -2.39 -2.65
C GLY A 241 -2.51 -3.56 -2.50
N CYS A 242 -3.76 -3.32 -2.08
CA CYS A 242 -4.75 -4.39 -1.98
C CYS A 242 -5.26 -4.80 -3.37
N THR A 243 -5.75 -6.03 -3.46
CA THR A 243 -6.52 -6.51 -4.62
C THR A 243 -7.89 -6.95 -4.12
N VAL A 244 -8.95 -6.27 -4.57
CA VAL A 244 -10.32 -6.58 -4.16
C VAL A 244 -11.12 -7.00 -5.38
N HIS A 245 -11.58 -8.24 -5.35
CA HIS A 245 -12.37 -8.87 -6.39
C HIS A 245 -13.80 -9.12 -5.93
N GLY A 246 -14.80 -8.58 -6.65
CA GLY A 246 -16.21 -8.99 -6.52
C GLY A 246 -16.73 -9.21 -5.10
N SER A 247 -16.36 -8.33 -4.17
CA SER A 247 -16.56 -8.51 -2.72
C SER A 247 -17.58 -7.52 -2.16
N HIS A 248 -18.24 -7.92 -1.07
CA HIS A 248 -19.02 -7.03 -0.20
C HIS A 248 -18.23 -6.77 1.07
N VAL A 249 -17.85 -5.51 1.28
CA VAL A 249 -17.12 -5.04 2.47
C VAL A 249 -18.05 -4.16 3.29
N GLY A 250 -18.47 -4.65 4.46
CA GLY A 250 -19.39 -3.95 5.34
C GLY A 250 -18.84 -2.65 5.92
N ALA A 251 -19.73 -1.81 6.45
CA ALA A 251 -19.39 -0.46 6.89
C ALA A 251 -18.28 -0.44 7.95
N ASN A 252 -17.43 0.58 7.94
CA ASN A 252 -16.33 0.77 8.90
C ASN A 252 -15.36 -0.42 9.02
N THR A 253 -15.32 -1.30 8.02
CA THR A 253 -14.35 -2.40 7.94
C THR A 253 -13.01 -1.90 7.47
N VAL A 254 -11.94 -2.41 8.09
CA VAL A 254 -10.55 -2.08 7.73
C VAL A 254 -9.90 -3.28 7.06
N VAL A 255 -9.39 -3.07 5.85
CA VAL A 255 -8.57 -4.03 5.11
C VAL A 255 -7.14 -3.50 5.06
N GLU A 256 -6.23 -4.16 5.77
CA GLU A 256 -4.84 -3.73 5.90
C GLU A 256 -4.03 -3.94 4.60
N PRO A 257 -2.85 -3.29 4.48
CA PRO A 257 -2.07 -3.24 3.24
C PRO A 257 -1.79 -4.61 2.61
N GLY A 258 -1.86 -4.67 1.28
CA GLY A 258 -1.51 -5.84 0.49
C GLY A 258 -2.43 -7.06 0.68
N ALA A 259 -3.58 -6.90 1.34
CA ALA A 259 -4.57 -7.97 1.45
C ALA A 259 -5.27 -8.24 0.10
N ILE A 260 -5.71 -9.48 -0.07
CA ILE A 260 -6.38 -9.97 -1.27
C ILE A 260 -7.75 -10.49 -0.86
N LEU A 261 -8.81 -9.92 -1.44
CA LEU A 261 -10.18 -10.40 -1.28
C LEU A 261 -10.62 -11.02 -2.61
N CYS A 262 -10.86 -12.33 -2.63
CA CYS A 262 -11.34 -13.02 -3.82
C CYS A 262 -12.85 -12.82 -4.02
N ASP A 263 -13.33 -13.10 -5.23
CA ASP A 263 -14.73 -12.95 -5.62
C ASP A 263 -15.71 -13.61 -4.64
N GLY A 264 -16.87 -12.97 -4.42
CA GLY A 264 -17.90 -13.45 -3.51
C GLY A 264 -17.57 -13.34 -2.02
N THR A 265 -16.44 -12.74 -1.65
CA THR A 265 -16.12 -12.47 -0.24
C THR A 265 -17.17 -11.54 0.38
N ARG A 266 -17.62 -11.85 1.60
CA ARG A 266 -18.55 -11.04 2.39
C ARG A 266 -17.94 -10.77 3.77
N LEU A 267 -17.59 -9.52 4.03
CA LEU A 267 -17.12 -9.06 5.33
C LEU A 267 -18.25 -8.27 6.00
N GLY A 268 -18.57 -8.62 7.25
CA GLY A 268 -19.52 -7.87 8.06
C GLY A 268 -19.04 -6.46 8.39
N ARG A 269 -19.89 -5.68 9.05
CA ARG A 269 -19.59 -4.33 9.54
C ARG A 269 -18.49 -4.39 10.60
N GLY A 270 -17.56 -3.44 10.54
CA GLY A 270 -16.52 -3.27 11.56
C GLY A 270 -15.58 -4.47 11.67
N SER A 271 -15.42 -5.23 10.58
CA SER A 271 -14.43 -6.31 10.51
C SER A 271 -13.02 -5.74 10.31
N PHE A 272 -12.02 -6.56 10.57
CA PHE A 272 -10.62 -6.26 10.31
C PHE A 272 -9.98 -7.41 9.54
N VAL A 273 -9.31 -7.08 8.43
CA VAL A 273 -8.50 -8.03 7.65
C VAL A 273 -7.05 -7.62 7.76
N GLY A 274 -6.20 -8.49 8.32
CA GLY A 274 -4.78 -8.21 8.57
C GLY A 274 -3.94 -8.10 7.29
N ALA A 275 -2.80 -7.43 7.41
CA ALA A 275 -1.93 -7.11 6.27
C ALA A 275 -1.48 -8.37 5.52
N GLY A 276 -1.51 -8.30 4.19
CA GLY A 276 -1.07 -9.40 3.33
C GLY A 276 -1.92 -10.66 3.37
N SER A 277 -3.09 -10.63 4.02
CA SER A 277 -4.01 -11.77 4.12
C SER A 277 -4.67 -12.12 2.78
N LEU A 278 -5.03 -13.38 2.57
CA LEU A 278 -5.78 -13.84 1.39
C LEU A 278 -7.13 -14.43 1.82
N VAL A 279 -8.21 -13.68 1.58
CA VAL A 279 -9.57 -14.15 1.83
C VAL A 279 -10.07 -14.93 0.61
N LYS A 280 -10.33 -16.22 0.82
CA LYS A 280 -10.71 -17.15 -0.26
C LYS A 280 -12.08 -16.79 -0.85
N GLN A 281 -12.27 -17.20 -2.10
CA GLN A 281 -13.53 -17.01 -2.84
C GLN A 281 -14.72 -17.52 -2.02
N GLY A 282 -15.79 -16.72 -1.99
CA GLY A 282 -17.04 -17.07 -1.32
C GLY A 282 -16.98 -17.09 0.23
N SER A 283 -15.87 -16.69 0.86
CA SER A 283 -15.80 -16.64 2.32
C SER A 283 -16.76 -15.60 2.86
N ALA A 284 -17.45 -15.92 3.96
CA ALA A 284 -18.35 -15.00 4.65
C ALA A 284 -17.98 -14.90 6.13
N PHE A 285 -17.87 -13.68 6.63
CA PHE A 285 -17.52 -13.38 8.01
C PHE A 285 -18.55 -12.42 8.61
N ALA A 286 -18.90 -12.63 9.87
CA ALA A 286 -19.85 -11.80 10.59
C ALA A 286 -19.24 -10.42 10.97
N ASP A 287 -20.12 -9.52 11.42
CA ASP A 287 -19.73 -8.22 11.97
C ASP A 287 -18.66 -8.37 13.05
N GLY A 288 -17.68 -7.47 13.05
CA GLY A 288 -16.60 -7.47 14.04
C GLY A 288 -15.57 -8.59 13.85
N ALA A 289 -15.61 -9.41 12.80
CA ALA A 289 -14.62 -10.46 12.60
C ALA A 289 -13.18 -9.93 12.49
N HIS A 290 -12.24 -10.55 13.21
CA HIS A 290 -10.79 -10.36 13.03
C HIS A 290 -10.28 -11.51 12.15
N ILE A 291 -9.75 -11.17 10.97
CA ILE A 291 -9.42 -12.13 9.91
C ILE A 291 -7.94 -11.97 9.54
N GLU A 292 -7.18 -13.06 9.59
CA GLU A 292 -5.76 -13.07 9.22
C GLU A 292 -5.35 -14.36 8.53
N GLY A 293 -4.29 -14.30 7.71
CA GLY A 293 -3.59 -15.47 7.19
C GLY A 293 -3.60 -15.60 5.67
N PHE A 294 -2.88 -16.62 5.18
CA PHE A 294 -2.76 -16.92 3.76
C PHE A 294 -2.82 -18.45 3.55
N PRO A 295 -4.00 -19.06 3.37
CA PRO A 295 -5.33 -18.44 3.32
C PRO A 295 -5.80 -17.92 4.69
N ALA A 296 -6.66 -16.91 4.66
CA ALA A 296 -7.14 -16.25 5.86
C ALA A 296 -8.26 -17.03 6.56
N THR A 297 -8.26 -16.96 7.89
CA THR A 297 -9.30 -17.50 8.76
C THR A 297 -9.68 -16.46 9.81
N GLN A 298 -10.85 -16.60 10.43
CA GLN A 298 -11.21 -15.77 11.57
C GLN A 298 -10.35 -16.18 12.78
N THR A 299 -9.57 -15.24 13.31
CA THR A 299 -8.70 -15.42 14.47
C THR A 299 -9.33 -14.86 15.76
N GLY A 300 -10.39 -14.06 15.63
CA GLY A 300 -11.11 -13.50 16.76
C GLY A 300 -12.32 -12.65 16.36
N THR A 301 -12.86 -11.93 17.33
CA THR A 301 -13.96 -10.97 17.15
C THR A 301 -13.62 -9.70 17.92
N LEU A 302 -13.75 -8.55 17.27
CA LEU A 302 -13.50 -7.24 17.83
C LEU A 302 -14.67 -6.82 18.72
N ALA A 303 -14.36 -6.28 19.90
CA ALA A 303 -15.37 -5.76 20.83
C ALA A 303 -15.93 -4.38 20.42
N SER A 304 -15.25 -3.69 19.49
CA SER A 304 -15.57 -2.36 18.99
C SER A 304 -15.06 -2.23 17.56
N LEU A 305 -15.44 -1.15 16.87
CA LEU A 305 -14.93 -0.88 15.53
C LEU A 305 -13.38 -0.86 15.52
N PRO A 306 -12.76 -1.36 14.43
CA PRO A 306 -11.31 -1.24 14.28
C PRO A 306 -10.93 0.24 14.28
N PRO A 307 -9.82 0.62 14.93
CA PRO A 307 -9.36 1.99 14.90
C PRO A 307 -8.96 2.37 13.47
N VAL A 308 -9.20 3.64 13.11
CA VAL A 308 -8.70 4.19 11.85
C VAL A 308 -7.17 4.04 11.82
N PRO A 309 -6.60 3.33 10.83
CA PRO A 309 -5.16 3.12 10.79
C PRO A 309 -4.41 4.45 10.70
N ARG A 310 -3.27 4.58 11.38
CA ARG A 310 -2.46 5.82 11.34
C ARG A 310 -1.94 6.14 9.94
N TRP A 311 -1.83 5.12 9.09
CA TRP A 311 -1.47 5.26 7.69
C TRP A 311 -2.66 5.60 6.80
N ALA A 312 -3.91 5.66 7.28
CA ALA A 312 -5.02 6.14 6.46
C ALA A 312 -4.81 7.60 6.02
N LEU A 313 -5.53 8.08 5.00
CA LEU A 313 -5.53 9.49 4.67
C LEU A 313 -6.54 10.20 5.57
N ARG A 314 -6.17 11.36 6.11
CA ARG A 314 -7.14 12.21 6.79
C ARG A 314 -7.52 13.37 5.89
N PRO A 315 -8.78 13.86 5.93
CA PRO A 315 -9.19 15.02 5.14
C PRO A 315 -8.29 16.24 5.38
N GLU A 316 -7.81 16.43 6.62
CA GLU A 316 -6.85 17.47 6.99
C GLU A 316 -5.46 17.30 6.38
N ASP A 317 -5.07 16.09 5.96
CA ASP A 317 -3.80 15.84 5.25
C ASP A 317 -3.89 16.28 3.77
N LEU A 318 -5.10 16.62 3.29
CA LEU A 318 -5.40 16.93 1.89
C LEU A 318 -6.00 18.34 1.69
N PRO A 319 -5.45 19.41 2.29
CA PRO A 319 -6.09 20.74 2.29
C PRO A 319 -6.20 21.38 0.90
N GLY A 320 -5.47 20.87 -0.10
CA GLY A 320 -5.46 21.38 -1.47
C GLY A 320 -6.11 20.49 -2.53
N LEU A 321 -6.64 19.31 -2.18
CA LEU A 321 -7.35 18.46 -3.13
C LEU A 321 -8.78 18.96 -3.27
N ARG A 322 -9.13 19.47 -4.46
CA ARG A 322 -10.48 19.96 -4.76
C ARG A 322 -11.50 18.84 -4.54
N ARG A 323 -12.64 19.22 -3.96
CA ARG A 323 -13.90 18.48 -4.08
C ARG A 323 -14.45 18.82 -5.47
N ILE A 324 -14.90 17.83 -6.24
CA ILE A 324 -15.61 18.01 -7.51
C ILE A 324 -16.70 19.09 -7.29
N GLY A 325 -16.51 20.24 -7.93
CA GLY A 325 -17.46 21.34 -8.00
C GLY A 325 -17.90 21.50 -9.44
#